data_AF-A0A8J3UQM5-F1
#
_entry.id   AF-A0A8J3UQM5-F1
#
_cell.length_a   1.000
_cell.length_b   1.000
_cell.length_c   1.000
_cell.angle_alpha   90.00
_cell.angle_beta   90.00
_cell.angle_gamma   90.00
#
_symmetry.space_group_name_H-M   'P 1'
#
loop_
_entity.id
_entity.type
_entity.pdbx_description
1 polymer ?
#
loop_
_entity_poly.entity_id
_entity_poly.type
_entity_poly.pdbx_seq_one_letter_code
_entity_poly.pdbx_strand_id
1 'polypeptide(L)'
;MSDNKARLTVTVDPQNAAYANKLFETGKAPSVSAVVNDALAERRMRERRARRWWNTKAAEADPNRVSRIRAHVDEQLRAFEERHTA
;
A
#
# COMPACT_ATOMS: atom_id res chain seq x y z
N MET A 1 16.95 -15.81 -20.85
CA MET A 1 18.23 -15.06 -20.83
C MET A 1 17.90 -13.57 -20.88
N SER A 2 18.25 -12.69 -19.94
CA SER A 2 18.83 -12.86 -18.60
C SER A 2 17.73 -12.62 -17.55
N ASP A 3 17.39 -13.70 -16.85
CA ASP A 3 16.45 -13.71 -15.75
C ASP A 3 17.21 -13.23 -14.50
N ASN A 4 17.72 -11.98 -14.54
CA ASN A 4 18.61 -11.43 -13.52
C ASN A 4 17.82 -11.14 -12.23
N LYS A 5 17.49 -12.21 -11.52
CA LYS A 5 16.99 -12.15 -10.15
C LYS A 5 18.11 -11.58 -9.29
N ALA A 6 17.88 -10.39 -8.75
CA ALA A 6 18.79 -9.82 -7.77
C ALA A 6 18.78 -10.67 -6.51
N ARG A 7 19.97 -11.05 -6.01
CA ARG A 7 20.09 -11.69 -4.71
C ARG A 7 19.96 -10.62 -3.64
N LEU A 8 19.02 -10.81 -2.73
CA LEU A 8 18.77 -9.91 -1.61
C LEU A 8 18.93 -10.68 -0.31
N THR A 9 19.67 -10.11 0.64
CA THR A 9 19.66 -10.55 2.03
C THR A 9 18.73 -9.63 2.80
N VAL A 10 17.70 -10.20 3.43
CA VAL A 10 16.72 -9.45 4.21
C VAL A 10 16.66 -10.02 5.62
N THR A 11 16.44 -9.13 6.59
CA THR A 11 15.99 -9.52 7.92
C THR A 11 14.48 -9.66 7.90
N VAL A 12 13.98 -10.79 8.36
CA VAL A 12 12.55 -11.09 8.41
C VAL A 12 12.19 -11.46 9.84
N ASP A 13 10.98 -11.10 10.27
CA ASP A 13 10.47 -11.53 11.56
C ASP A 13 10.53 -13.07 11.69
N PRO A 14 10.94 -13.62 12.85
CA PRO A 14 11.05 -15.07 13.05
C PRO A 14 9.78 -15.85 12.71
N GLN A 15 8.60 -15.31 13.00
CA GLN A 15 7.33 -15.97 12.71
C GLN A 15 7.07 -16.06 11.20
N ASN A 16 7.42 -15.01 10.47
CA ASN A 16 7.30 -14.97 9.00
C ASN A 16 8.29 -15.93 8.33
N ALA A 17 9.53 -16.01 8.85
CA ALA A 17 10.52 -16.97 8.37
C ALA A 17 10.06 -18.42 8.60
N ALA A 18 9.57 -18.73 9.80
CA ALA A 18 9.02 -20.05 10.12
C ALA A 18 7.82 -20.41 9.24
N TYR A 19 6.93 -19.46 8.99
CA TYR A 19 5.78 -19.67 8.11
C TYR A 19 6.19 -19.95 6.65
N ALA A 20 7.14 -19.19 6.11
CA ALA A 20 7.63 -19.40 4.76
C ALA A 20 8.32 -20.76 4.59
N ASN A 21 9.11 -21.19 5.59
CA ASN A 21 9.71 -22.53 5.61
C ASN A 21 8.63 -23.62 5.64
N LYS A 22 7.62 -23.48 6.50
CA LYS A 22 6.50 -24.44 6.57
C LYS A 22 5.75 -24.55 5.23
N LEU A 23 5.55 -23.45 4.51
CA LEU A 23 4.90 -23.49 3.19
C LEU A 23 5.75 -24.25 2.16
N PHE A 24 7.07 -24.10 2.22
CA PHE A 24 7.99 -24.87 1.39
C PHE A 24 7.99 -26.36 1.77
N GLU A 25 8.15 -26.69 3.05
CA GLU A 25 8.18 -28.06 3.57
C GLU A 25 6.88 -28.83 3.28
N THR A 26 5.74 -28.15 3.35
CA THR A 26 4.44 -28.74 3.02
C THR A 26 4.15 -28.81 1.51
N GLY A 27 5.09 -28.41 0.66
CA GLY A 27 4.94 -28.42 -0.79
C GLY A 27 3.96 -27.38 -1.34
N LYS A 28 3.48 -26.47 -0.49
CA LYS A 28 2.56 -25.38 -0.88
C LYS A 28 3.26 -24.26 -1.64
N ALA A 29 4.59 -24.18 -1.52
CA ALA A 29 5.42 -23.26 -2.28
C ALA A 29 6.68 -23.99 -2.79
N PRO A 30 7.16 -23.66 -4.01
CA PRO A 30 8.34 -24.31 -4.59
C PRO A 30 9.66 -23.87 -3.95
N SER A 31 9.67 -22.75 -3.22
CA SER A 31 10.82 -22.27 -2.43
C SER A 31 10.38 -21.18 -1.45
N VAL A 32 11.22 -20.91 -0.44
CA VAL A 32 11.04 -19.75 0.46
C VAL A 32 11.07 -18.44 -0.32
N SER A 33 11.94 -18.33 -1.34
CA SER A 33 12.00 -17.16 -2.21
C SER A 33 10.71 -16.96 -3.01
N ALA A 34 10.00 -18.02 -3.38
CA ALA A 34 8.69 -17.90 -4.05
C ALA A 34 7.65 -17.28 -3.10
N VAL A 35 7.59 -17.75 -1.84
CA VAL A 35 6.68 -17.17 -0.83
C VAL A 35 6.92 -15.67 -0.65
N VAL A 36 8.19 -15.25 -0.55
CA VAL A 36 8.55 -13.83 -0.41
C VAL A 36 8.15 -13.03 -1.65
N ASN A 37 8.39 -13.57 -2.85
CA ASN A 37 8.00 -12.90 -4.09
C ASN A 37 6.48 -12.77 -4.24
N ASP A 38 5.72 -13.80 -3.86
CA ASP A 38 4.25 -13.79 -3.91
C ASP A 38 3.68 -12.72 -2.97
N ALA A 39 4.21 -12.63 -1.74
CA ALA A 39 3.83 -11.59 -0.79
C ALA A 39 4.11 -10.17 -1.32
N LEU A 40 5.28 -9.96 -1.94
CA LEU A 40 5.64 -8.68 -2.57
C LEU A 40 4.75 -8.38 -3.78
N ALA A 41 4.44 -9.38 -4.60
CA ALA A 41 3.57 -9.22 -5.76
C ALA A 41 2.15 -8.84 -5.34
N GLU A 42 1.63 -9.45 -4.27
CA GLU A 42 0.32 -9.14 -3.71
C GLU A 42 0.26 -7.69 -3.19
N ARG A 43 1.27 -7.26 -2.43
CA ARG A 43 1.40 -5.87 -1.98
C ARG A 43 1.43 -4.89 -3.16
N ARG A 44 2.26 -5.17 -4.17
CA ARG A 44 2.35 -4.35 -5.39
C ARG A 44 1.01 -4.27 -6.12
N MET A 45 0.26 -5.38 -6.18
CA MET A 45 -1.08 -5.39 -6.81
C MET A 45 -2.07 -4.54 -6.02
N ARG A 46 -2.09 -4.65 -4.68
CA ARG A 46 -2.92 -3.80 -3.81
C ARG A 46 -2.61 -2.33 -4.01
N GLU A 47 -1.34 -1.94 -3.99
CA GLU A 47 -0.91 -0.56 -4.22
C GLU A 47 -1.30 -0.06 -5.61
N ARG A 48 -1.12 -0.87 -6.66
CA ARG A 48 -1.56 -0.52 -8.02
C ARG A 48 -3.07 -0.38 -8.15
N ARG A 49 -3.86 -1.17 -7.42
CA ARG A 49 -5.33 -1.06 -7.41
C ARG A 49 -5.75 0.23 -6.71
N ALA A 50 -5.19 0.54 -5.54
CA ALA A 50 -5.45 1.77 -4.83
C ALA A 50 -5.11 3.00 -5.69
N ARG A 51 -3.92 3.03 -6.30
CA ARG A 51 -3.52 4.12 -7.21
C ARG A 51 -4.45 4.25 -8.41
N ARG A 52 -4.85 3.14 -9.04
CA ARG A 52 -5.80 3.17 -10.15
C ARG A 52 -7.15 3.75 -9.73
N TRP A 53 -7.66 3.32 -8.57
CA TRP A 53 -8.90 3.84 -8.03
C TRP A 53 -8.83 5.36 -7.77
N TRP A 54 -7.74 5.84 -7.17
CA TRP A 54 -7.51 7.28 -6.98
C TRP A 54 -7.42 8.04 -8.30
N ASN A 55 -6.71 7.51 -9.29
CA ASN A 55 -6.60 8.15 -10.61
C ASN A 55 -7.96 8.23 -11.31
N THR A 56 -8.78 7.18 -11.23
CA THR A 56 -10.14 7.19 -11.77
C THR A 56 -10.99 8.25 -11.07
N LYS A 57 -10.93 8.33 -9.74
CA LYS A 57 -11.68 9.34 -8.98
C LYS A 57 -11.21 10.76 -9.26
N ALA A 58 -9.91 10.95 -9.47
CA ALA A 58 -9.35 12.25 -9.87
C ALA A 58 -9.82 12.65 -11.28
N ALA A 59 -9.90 11.71 -12.22
CA ALA A 59 -10.40 11.97 -13.57
C ALA A 59 -11.90 12.32 -13.60
N GLU A 60 -12.69 11.75 -12.70
CA GLU A 60 -14.13 12.05 -12.53
C GLU A 60 -14.39 13.29 -11.65
N ALA A 61 -13.37 13.86 -11.02
CA ALA A 61 -13.56 14.94 -10.06
C ALA A 61 -13.93 16.26 -10.74
N ASP A 62 -14.98 16.91 -10.23
CA ASP A 62 -15.31 18.30 -10.56
C ASP A 62 -14.41 19.24 -9.74
N PRO A 63 -13.49 20.00 -10.38
CA PRO A 63 -12.58 20.91 -9.67
C PRO A 63 -13.31 21.97 -8.85
N ASN A 64 -14.46 22.45 -9.31
CA ASN A 64 -15.22 23.49 -8.61
C ASN A 64 -15.91 22.94 -7.35
N ARG A 65 -16.38 21.70 -7.38
CA ARG A 65 -16.89 21.02 -6.19
C ARG A 65 -15.77 20.78 -5.17
N VAL A 66 -14.60 20.34 -5.61
CA VAL A 66 -13.44 20.12 -4.73
C VAL A 66 -13.01 21.42 -4.06
N SER A 67 -12.95 22.52 -4.81
CA SER A 67 -12.62 23.85 -4.26
C SER A 67 -13.60 24.29 -3.17
N ARG A 68 -14.92 24.12 -3.40
CA ARG A 68 -15.94 24.44 -2.39
C ARG A 68 -15.80 23.61 -1.11
N ILE A 69 -15.56 22.31 -1.24
CA ILE A 69 -15.37 21.43 -0.09
C ILE A 69 -14.12 21.85 0.68
N ARG A 70 -13.02 22.14 0.00
CA ARG A 70 -11.77 22.58 0.63
C ARG A 70 -11.97 23.88 1.41
N ALA A 71 -12.59 24.90 0.79
CA ALA A 71 -12.88 26.16 1.45
C ALA A 71 -13.75 25.96 2.71
N HIS A 72 -14.73 25.06 2.67
CA HIS A 72 -15.54 24.75 3.83
C HIS A 72 -14.75 24.07 4.96
N VAL A 73 -13.86 23.14 4.63
CA VAL A 73 -12.98 22.49 5.61
C VAL A 73 -12.02 23.50 6.25
N ASP A 74 -11.42 24.39 5.45
CA ASP A 74 -10.51 25.44 5.93
C ASP A 74 -11.22 26.44 6.86
N GLU A 75 -12.50 26.71 6.61
CA GLU A 75 -13.36 27.52 7.49
C GLU A 75 -13.63 26.80 8.82
N GLN A 76 -13.99 25.51 8.77
CA GLN A 76 -14.23 24.72 9.98
C GLN A 76 -12.97 24.56 10.83
N LEU A 77 -11.81 24.40 10.20
CA LEU A 77 -10.54 24.30 10.92
C LEU A 77 -10.22 25.59 11.66
N ARG A 78 -10.36 26.75 11.00
CA ARG A 78 -10.17 28.06 11.66
C ARG A 78 -11.12 28.26 12.83
N ALA A 79 -12.42 27.96 12.64
CA ALA A 79 -13.40 28.07 13.71
C ALA A 79 -13.13 27.09 14.88
N PHE A 80 -12.54 25.93 14.61
CA PHE A 80 -12.11 24.99 15.65
C PHE A 80 -10.90 25.52 16.43
N GLU A 81 -9.89 26.02 15.71
CA GLU A 81 -8.69 26.62 16.31
C GLU A 81 -9.05 27.81 17.20
N GLU A 82 -9.88 28.74 16.71
CA GLU A 82 -10.36 29.91 17.46
C GLU A 82 -11.09 29.54 18.77
N ARG A 83 -11.81 28.41 18.80
CA ARG A 83 -12.49 27.91 20.00
C ARG A 83 -11.57 27.22 20.99
N HIS A 84 -10.39 26.77 20.56
CA HIS A 84 -9.44 26.02 21.37
C HIS A 84 -8.19 26.81 21.75
N THR A 85 -7.95 27.96 21.14
CA THR A 85 -6.88 28.91 21.52
C THR A 85 -7.38 30.15 22.28
N ALA A 86 -8.70 30.28 22.50
CA ALA A 86 -9.32 31.29 23.38
C ALA A 86 -9.58 30.70 24.78
#